data_AF-A0A7S0V5R6-F1
#
_entry.id   AF-A0A7S0V5R6-F1
#
_cell.length_a   1.000
_cell.length_b   1.000
_cell.length_c   1.000
_cell.angle_alpha   90.00
_cell.angle_beta   90.00
_cell.angle_gamma   90.00
#
_symmetry.space_group_name_H-M   'P 1'
#
loop_
_entity.id
_entity.type
_entity.pdbx_description
1 polymer ?
#
loop_
_entity_poly.entity_id
_entity_poly.type
_entity_poly.pdbx_seq_one_letter_code
_entity_poly.pdbx_strand_id
1 'polypeptide(L)'
;MGGWKFVVNFLLPPPLILTILLLIPFPQFLRKLILGFTKKFLFYPLGPLCLVHVALLISGLSFIGVAYEAHVLSLQQMPLDATPNHRTAFLAKKWREERNFWICCMSFLLWGLLYRFYHLLVEFYILRDRIKYLEVVNARVATPATTLRPPEPPSSNVTSSSSSTSKNIEVKKKE
;
A
#
# COMPACT_ATOMS: atom_id res chain seq x y z
N MET A 1 13.44 6.14 32.78
CA MET A 1 13.91 5.51 31.52
C MET A 1 13.01 6.02 30.42
N GLY A 2 13.51 6.87 29.51
CA GLY A 2 12.66 7.65 28.60
C GLY A 2 11.86 6.79 27.63
N GLY A 3 10.54 6.99 27.58
CA GLY A 3 9.62 6.28 26.67
C GLY A 3 10.02 6.37 25.19
N TRP A 4 10.79 7.40 24.82
CA TRP A 4 11.36 7.55 23.47
C TRP A 4 12.19 6.33 23.01
N LYS A 5 12.91 5.65 23.92
CA LYS A 5 13.69 4.45 23.56
C LYS A 5 12.80 3.29 23.13
N PHE A 6 11.64 3.16 23.77
CA PHE A 6 10.67 2.13 23.40
C PHE A 6 10.06 2.44 22.03
N VAL A 7 9.69 3.71 21.80
CA VAL A 7 9.17 4.17 20.52
C VAL A 7 10.15 3.89 19.38
N VAL A 8 11.43 4.26 19.54
CA VAL A 8 12.44 4.08 18.49
C VAL A 8 12.71 2.61 18.18
N ASN A 9 12.88 1.77 19.20
CA ASN A 9 13.36 0.41 18.99
C ASN A 9 12.24 -0.57 18.59
N PHE A 10 11.03 -0.35 19.08
CA PHE A 10 9.92 -1.31 18.88
C PHE A 10 8.80 -0.74 18.02
N LEU A 11 8.48 0.55 18.18
CA LEU A 11 7.27 1.13 17.59
C LEU A 11 7.51 1.73 16.21
N LEU A 12 8.72 2.18 15.91
CA LEU A 12 9.10 2.83 14.65
C LEU A 12 9.46 1.84 13.52
N PRO A 13 10.21 0.74 13.74
CA PRO A 13 10.64 -0.13 12.65
C PRO A 13 9.47 -0.82 11.90
N PRO A 14 8.46 -1.40 12.58
CA PRO A 14 7.38 -2.09 11.87
C PRO A 14 6.60 -1.21 10.88
N PRO A 15 6.08 -0.02 11.26
CA PRO A 15 5.33 0.80 10.33
C PRO A 15 6.22 1.39 9.23
N LEU A 16 7.52 1.60 9.50
CA LEU A 16 8.48 2.07 8.50
C LEU A 16 8.69 1.03 7.40
N ILE A 17 8.98 -0.22 7.78
CA ILE A 17 9.18 -1.32 6.84
C ILE A 17 7.91 -1.56 6.03
N LEU A 18 6.74 -1.59 6.69
CA LEU A 18 5.46 -1.75 6.01
C LEU A 18 5.20 -0.60 5.04
N THR A 19 5.36 0.65 5.46
CA THR A 19 5.09 1.80 4.57
C THR A 19 5.99 1.77 3.34
N ILE A 20 7.29 1.46 3.48
CA ILE A 20 8.20 1.28 2.35
C ILE A 20 7.73 0.15 1.45
N LEU A 21 7.34 -0.99 2.04
CA LEU A 21 6.87 -2.16 1.29
C LEU A 21 5.57 -1.88 0.52
N LEU A 22 4.67 -1.04 1.06
CA LEU A 22 3.45 -0.61 0.37
C LEU A 22 3.73 0.46 -0.71
N LEU A 23 4.76 1.28 -0.54
CA LEU A 23 5.10 2.36 -1.47
C LEU A 23 5.74 1.81 -2.77
N ILE A 24 6.51 0.73 -2.67
CA ILE A 24 7.18 0.12 -3.82
C ILE A 24 6.14 -0.48 -4.79
N PRO A 25 6.24 -0.18 -6.09
CA PRO A 25 5.29 -0.66 -7.07
C PRO A 25 5.53 -2.13 -7.47
N PHE A 26 5.18 -3.07 -6.59
CA PHE A 26 5.33 -4.51 -6.86
C PHE A 26 4.34 -5.06 -7.91
N PRO A 27 4.61 -6.25 -8.50
CA PRO A 27 3.65 -6.96 -9.35
C PRO A 27 2.38 -7.35 -8.56
N GLN A 28 1.27 -7.57 -9.28
CA GLN A 28 -0.07 -7.68 -8.67
C GLN A 28 -0.19 -8.79 -7.62
N PHE A 29 0.50 -9.92 -7.80
CA PHE A 29 0.52 -11.01 -6.83
C PHE A 29 1.17 -10.60 -5.50
N LEU A 30 2.38 -10.01 -5.55
CA LEU A 30 3.09 -9.55 -4.36
C LEU A 30 2.30 -8.47 -3.63
N ARG A 31 1.68 -7.54 -4.36
CA ARG A 31 0.85 -6.51 -3.73
C ARG A 31 -0.31 -7.09 -2.93
N LYS A 32 -1.03 -8.09 -3.45
CA LYS A 32 -2.12 -8.76 -2.71
C LYS A 32 -1.60 -9.43 -1.44
N LEU A 33 -0.44 -10.09 -1.52
CA LEU A 33 0.20 -10.72 -0.37
C LEU A 33 0.58 -9.68 0.70
N ILE A 34 1.26 -8.60 0.29
CA ILE A 34 1.67 -7.51 1.16
C ILE A 34 0.44 -6.83 1.79
N LEU A 35 -0.61 -6.57 1.03
CA LEU A 35 -1.85 -5.96 1.53
C LEU A 35 -2.54 -6.89 2.54
N GLY A 36 -2.60 -8.19 2.27
CA GLY A 36 -3.15 -9.21 3.16
C GLY A 36 -2.34 -9.34 4.46
N PHE A 37 -1.01 -9.34 4.35
CA PHE A 37 -0.10 -9.32 5.51
C PHE A 37 -0.29 -8.05 6.34
N THR A 38 -0.31 -6.89 5.69
CA THR A 38 -0.52 -5.59 6.33
C THR A 38 -1.86 -5.54 7.05
N LYS A 39 -2.94 -6.05 6.43
CA LYS A 39 -4.24 -6.18 7.07
C LYS A 39 -4.15 -7.00 8.36
N LYS A 40 -3.57 -8.20 8.28
CA LYS A 40 -3.43 -9.09 9.45
C LYS A 40 -2.61 -8.45 10.56
N PHE A 41 -1.54 -7.75 10.21
CA PHE A 41 -0.66 -7.08 11.17
C PHE A 41 -1.36 -5.87 11.82
N LEU A 42 -1.96 -4.99 11.02
CA LEU A 42 -2.56 -3.73 11.46
C LEU A 42 -3.84 -3.95 12.29
N PHE A 43 -4.65 -4.94 11.88
CA PHE A 43 -5.91 -5.32 12.52
C PHE A 43 -5.78 -6.57 13.40
N TYR A 44 -4.56 -6.88 13.87
CA TYR A 44 -4.39 -7.95 14.84
C TYR A 44 -5.19 -7.60 16.11
N PRO A 45 -6.13 -8.47 16.55
CA PRO A 45 -7.00 -8.16 17.69
C PRO A 45 -6.22 -8.28 19.00
N LEU A 46 -6.11 -7.19 19.75
CA LEU A 46 -5.68 -7.18 21.15
C LEU A 46 -6.91 -6.87 22.03
N GLY A 47 -7.87 -7.80 22.03
CA GLY A 47 -9.15 -7.63 22.72
C GLY A 47 -10.11 -6.70 21.94
N PRO A 48 -10.68 -5.64 22.57
CA PRO A 48 -11.60 -4.72 21.89
C PRO A 48 -10.90 -3.75 20.92
N LEU A 49 -9.58 -3.59 21.05
CA LEU A 49 -8.77 -2.70 20.24
C LEU A 49 -7.93 -3.48 19.23
N CYS A 50 -7.75 -2.92 18.04
CA CYS A 50 -6.77 -3.44 17.08
C CYS A 50 -5.37 -2.91 17.41
N LEU A 51 -4.34 -3.65 16.99
CA LEU A 51 -2.93 -3.30 17.17
C LEU A 51 -2.62 -1.86 16.72
N VAL A 52 -3.18 -1.39 15.60
CA VAL A 52 -2.99 -0.02 15.13
C VAL A 52 -3.50 1.03 16.10
N HIS A 53 -4.64 0.79 16.76
CA HIS A 53 -5.20 1.73 17.74
C HIS A 53 -4.31 1.78 18.98
N VAL A 54 -3.85 0.62 19.45
CA VAL A 54 -2.92 0.52 20.58
C VAL A 54 -1.60 1.23 20.25
N ALA A 55 -1.05 1.00 19.06
CA ALA A 55 0.18 1.65 18.62
C ALA A 55 0.03 3.17 18.48
N LEU A 56 -1.10 3.65 17.94
CA LEU A 56 -1.44 5.07 17.86
C LEU A 56 -1.61 5.71 19.24
N LEU A 57 -2.26 5.02 20.19
CA LEU A 57 -2.39 5.51 21.56
C LEU A 57 -1.04 5.59 22.26
N ILE A 58 -0.21 4.55 22.18
CA ILE A 58 1.11 4.54 22.82
C ILE A 58 2.03 5.60 22.20
N SER A 59 2.08 5.70 20.87
CA SER A 59 2.88 6.72 20.18
C SER A 59 2.35 8.12 20.44
N GLY A 60 1.03 8.31 20.48
CA GLY A 60 0.39 9.59 20.79
C GLY A 60 0.66 10.05 22.22
N LEU A 61 0.50 9.17 23.22
CA LEU A 61 0.84 9.46 24.62
C LEU A 61 2.33 9.78 24.79
N SER A 62 3.20 9.01 24.12
CA SER A 62 4.64 9.28 24.14
C SER A 62 4.99 10.62 23.48
N PHE A 63 4.32 10.96 22.37
CA PHE A 63 4.49 12.24 21.70
C PHE A 63 4.05 13.41 22.57
N ILE A 64 2.89 13.33 23.22
CA ILE A 64 2.40 14.36 24.15
C ILE A 64 3.37 14.54 25.32
N GLY A 65 3.86 13.45 25.91
CA GLY A 65 4.83 13.52 27.01
C GLY A 65 6.12 14.24 26.62
N VAL A 66 6.71 13.85 25.48
CA VAL A 66 7.95 14.49 25.00
C VAL A 66 7.70 15.93 24.53
N ALA A 67 6.54 16.22 23.93
CA ALA A 67 6.17 17.58 23.54
C ALA A 67 6.04 18.50 24.75
N TYR A 68 5.46 18.00 25.85
CA TYR A 68 5.39 18.73 27.11
C TYR A 68 6.79 19.01 27.68
N GLU A 69 7.66 18.00 27.75
CA GLU A 69 9.03 18.17 28.24
C GLU A 69 9.83 19.16 27.37
N ALA A 70 9.73 19.06 26.04
CA ALA A 70 10.35 19.98 25.12
C ALA A 70 9.82 21.41 25.28
N HIS A 71 8.51 21.57 25.50
CA HIS A 71 7.90 22.87 25.74
C HIS A 71 8.39 23.49 27.06
N VAL A 72 8.38 22.74 28.16
CA VAL A 72 8.89 23.21 29.46
C VAL A 72 10.35 23.63 29.35
N LEU A 73 11.18 22.85 28.66
CA LEU A 73 12.58 23.18 28.46
C LEU A 73 12.78 24.40 27.53
N SER A 74 11.86 24.64 26.59
CA SER A 74 11.91 25.82 25.72
C SER A 74 11.63 27.13 26.47
N LEU A 75 10.85 27.07 27.55
CA LEU A 75 10.55 28.20 28.42
C LEU A 75 11.68 28.50 29.43
N GLN A 76 12.56 27.53 29.69
CA GLN A 76 13.71 27.74 30.56
C GLN A 76 14.73 28.67 29.89
N GLN A 77 14.90 29.86 30.46
CA GLN A 77 15.95 30.77 30.06
C GLN A 77 17.31 30.31 30.58
N MET A 78 18.35 30.49 29.78
CA MET A 78 19.72 30.23 30.19
C MET A 78 20.13 31.26 31.26
N PRO A 79 20.73 30.85 32.40
CA PRO A 79 21.22 31.80 33.39
C PRO A 79 22.29 32.70 32.76
N LEU A 80 22.20 34.02 32.97
CA LEU A 80 23.19 34.98 32.43
C LEU A 80 24.61 34.65 32.92
N ASP A 81 24.74 34.22 34.17
CA ASP A 81 26.02 33.89 34.82
C ASP A 81 26.46 32.43 34.64
N ALA A 82 25.84 31.68 33.73
CA ALA A 82 26.21 30.30 33.49
C ALA A 82 27.63 30.19 32.90
N THR A 83 28.48 29.37 33.52
CA THR A 83 29.80 29.03 32.97
C THR A 83 29.67 28.39 31.58
N PRO A 84 30.67 28.48 30.69
CA PRO A 84 30.62 27.90 29.34
C PRO A 84 30.26 26.41 29.33
N ASN A 85 30.71 25.67 30.34
CA ASN A 85 30.40 24.25 30.51
C ASN A 85 28.91 24.03 30.82
N HIS A 86 28.32 24.83 31.71
CA HIS A 86 26.88 24.79 31.98
C HIS A 86 26.06 25.17 30.75
N ARG A 87 26.52 26.17 29.98
CA ARG A 87 25.86 26.57 28.75
C ARG A 87 25.81 25.42 27.75
N THR A 88 26.96 24.79 27.50
CA THR A 88 27.06 23.64 26.58
C THR A 88 26.20 22.47 27.04
N ALA A 89 26.18 22.16 28.34
CA ALA A 89 25.33 21.11 28.90
C ALA A 89 23.83 21.40 28.70
N PHE A 90 23.40 22.66 28.87
CA PHE A 90 22.03 23.08 28.64
C PHE A 90 21.62 22.97 27.17
N LEU A 91 22.45 23.47 26.24
CA LEU A 91 22.20 23.31 24.80
C LEU A 91 22.15 21.83 24.40
N ALA A 92 23.06 21.01 24.92
CA ALA A 92 23.07 19.57 24.66
C ALA A 92 21.80 18.89 25.16
N LYS A 93 21.26 19.30 26.32
CA LYS A 93 19.97 18.80 26.83
C LYS A 93 18.82 19.21 25.91
N LYS A 94 18.75 20.49 25.54
CA LYS A 94 17.72 21.02 24.62
C LYS A 94 17.70 20.29 23.28
N TRP A 95 18.86 20.07 22.69
CA TRP A 95 19.00 19.34 21.44
C TRP A 95 18.53 17.87 21.54
N ARG A 96 18.77 17.21 22.67
CA ARG A 96 18.28 15.84 22.89
C ARG A 96 16.77 15.79 22.96
N GLU A 97 16.15 16.71 23.70
CA GLU A 97 14.68 16.74 23.81
C GLU A 97 14.01 17.11 22.50
N GLU A 98 14.56 18.06 21.74
CA GLU A 98 14.07 18.39 20.41
C GLU A 98 14.15 17.19 19.47
N ARG A 99 15.25 16.45 19.48
CA ARG A 99 15.39 15.21 18.70
C ARG A 99 14.37 14.16 19.11
N ASN A 100 14.18 13.95 20.41
CA ASN A 100 13.18 13.01 20.93
C ASN A 100 11.78 13.41 20.46
N PHE A 101 11.46 14.70 20.47
CA PHE A 101 10.19 15.25 20.00
C PHE A 101 9.96 14.89 18.53
N TRP A 102 10.94 15.16 17.65
CA TRP A 102 10.82 14.85 16.22
C TRP A 102 10.67 13.36 15.96
N ILE A 103 11.40 12.52 16.68
CA ILE A 103 11.30 11.06 16.57
C ILE A 103 9.89 10.57 16.96
N CYS A 104 9.36 11.01 18.09
CA CYS A 104 8.02 10.62 18.53
C CYS A 104 6.94 11.15 17.58
N CYS A 105 7.08 12.38 17.10
CA CYS A 105 6.20 12.99 16.11
C CYS A 105 6.16 12.16 14.81
N MET A 106 7.33 11.86 14.25
CA MET A 106 7.45 11.05 13.04
C MET A 106 6.90 9.64 13.24
N SER A 107 7.16 9.01 14.39
CA SER A 107 6.60 7.68 14.68
C SER A 107 5.07 7.70 14.74
N PHE A 108 4.47 8.69 15.40
CA PHE A 108 3.03 8.84 15.48
C PHE A 108 2.41 9.07 14.09
N LEU A 109 2.97 10.01 13.32
CA LEU A 109 2.55 10.29 11.96
C LEU A 109 2.68 9.07 11.06
N LEU A 110 3.75 8.30 11.20
CA LEU A 110 3.99 7.10 10.38
C LEU A 110 2.94 6.01 10.63
N TRP A 111 2.51 5.80 11.88
CA TRP A 111 1.39 4.90 12.18
C TRP A 111 0.07 5.38 11.58
N GLY A 112 -0.24 6.68 11.70
CA GLY A 112 -1.45 7.27 11.11
C GLY A 112 -1.43 7.20 9.57
N LEU A 113 -0.27 7.47 8.98
CA LEU A 113 -0.06 7.40 7.54
C LEU A 113 -0.19 5.98 7.03
N LEU A 114 0.39 4.99 7.71
CA LEU A 114 0.26 3.57 7.34
C LEU A 114 -1.21 3.14 7.35
N TYR A 115 -1.96 3.53 8.39
CA TYR A 115 -3.39 3.27 8.48
C TYR A 115 -4.15 3.87 7.29
N ARG A 116 -3.92 5.16 7.02
CA ARG A 116 -4.59 5.85 5.92
C ARG A 116 -4.20 5.27 4.56
N PHE A 117 -2.92 4.98 4.33
CA PHE A 117 -2.43 4.39 3.08
C PHE A 117 -3.00 3.00 2.83
N TYR A 118 -3.09 2.16 3.86
CA TYR A 118 -3.72 0.87 3.73
C TYR A 118 -5.17 1.01 3.22
N HIS A 119 -5.96 1.90 3.83
CA HIS A 119 -7.34 2.14 3.40
C HIS A 119 -7.43 2.67 1.96
N LEU A 120 -6.60 3.64 1.61
CA LEU A 120 -6.55 4.18 0.24
C LEU A 120 -6.17 3.12 -0.79
N LEU A 121 -5.22 2.23 -0.47
CA LEU A 121 -4.81 1.16 -1.38
C LEU A 121 -5.88 0.09 -1.56
N VAL A 122 -6.63 -0.23 -0.50
CA VAL A 122 -7.78 -1.13 -0.59
C VAL A 122 -8.87 -0.53 -1.48
N GLU A 123 -9.22 0.74 -1.28
CA GLU A 123 -10.21 1.44 -2.12
C GLU A 123 -9.77 1.51 -3.58
N PHE A 124 -8.51 1.88 -3.83
CA PHE A 124 -7.94 1.91 -5.17
C PHE A 124 -8.00 0.55 -5.86
N TYR A 125 -7.72 -0.53 -5.11
CA TYR A 125 -7.76 -1.89 -5.66
C TYR A 125 -9.19 -2.33 -6.01
N ILE A 126 -10.16 -2.06 -5.14
CA ILE A 126 -11.58 -2.33 -5.39
C ILE A 126 -12.04 -1.56 -6.64
N LEU A 127 -11.65 -0.29 -6.77
CA LEU A 127 -12.02 0.54 -7.91
C LEU A 127 -11.42 0.00 -9.22
N ARG A 128 -10.16 -0.43 -9.19
CA ARG A 128 -9.48 -1.02 -10.35
C ARG A 128 -10.13 -2.33 -10.79
N ASP A 129 -10.53 -3.18 -9.85
CA ASP A 129 -11.21 -4.44 -10.17
C ASP A 129 -12.61 -4.20 -10.76
N ARG A 130 -13.33 -3.17 -10.28
CA ARG A 130 -14.61 -2.74 -10.89
C ARG A 130 -14.43 -2.25 -12.32
N ILE A 131 -13.40 -1.45 -12.59
CA ILE A 131 -13.10 -0.97 -13.95
C ILE A 131 -12.86 -2.16 -14.89
N LYS A 132 -11.98 -3.10 -14.50
CA LYS A 132 -11.71 -4.30 -15.30
C LYS A 132 -12.97 -5.16 -15.53
N TYR A 133 -13.80 -5.31 -14.51
CA TYR A 133 -15.06 -6.04 -14.63
C TYR A 133 -15.99 -5.38 -15.65
N LEU A 134 -16.14 -4.06 -15.59
CA LEU A 134 -16.97 -3.30 -16.52
C LEU A 134 -16.42 -3.34 -17.94
N GLU A 135 -15.10 -3.28 -18.13
CA GLU A 135 -14.46 -3.44 -19.45
C GLU A 135 -14.79 -4.81 -20.07
N VAL A 136 -14.72 -5.89 -19.29
CA VAL A 136 -15.08 -7.24 -19.76
C VAL A 136 -16.57 -7.34 -20.10
N VAL A 137 -17.45 -6.77 -19.28
CA VAL A 137 -18.90 -6.75 -19.55
C VAL A 137 -19.20 -5.94 -20.82
N ASN A 138 -18.61 -4.75 -20.96
CA ASN A 138 -18.80 -3.90 -22.13
C ASN A 138 -18.30 -4.57 -23.42
N ALA A 139 -17.14 -5.24 -23.37
CA ALA A 139 -16.63 -6.01 -24.51
C ALA A 139 -17.61 -7.13 -24.93
N ARG A 140 -18.24 -7.83 -23.97
CA ARG A 140 -19.24 -8.86 -24.28
C ARG A 140 -20.52 -8.27 -24.88
N VAL A 141 -20.99 -7.12 -24.39
CA VAL A 141 -22.19 -6.43 -24.90
C VAL A 141 -21.95 -5.77 -26.27
N ALA A 142 -20.71 -5.39 -26.59
CA ALA A 142 -20.35 -4.91 -27.93
C ALA A 142 -20.25 -6.04 -28.98
N THR A 143 -20.19 -7.31 -28.56
CA THR A 143 -20.03 -8.49 -29.43
C THR A 143 -21.30 -9.37 -29.66
N PRO A 144 -22.53 -8.82 -29.75
CA PRO A 144 -23.64 -9.56 -30.36
C PRO A 144 -24.38 -8.72 -31.41
N ALA A 145 -23.77 -8.47 -32.58
CA ALA A 145 -24.50 -8.00 -33.77
C ALA A 145 -23.71 -8.15 -35.10
N THR A 146 -22.93 -9.22 -35.28
CA THR A 146 -22.38 -9.51 -36.61
C THR A 146 -22.50 -11.00 -36.90
N THR A 147 -23.33 -11.31 -37.90
CA THR A 147 -23.53 -12.60 -38.57
C THR A 147 -24.65 -13.49 -38.03
N LEU A 148 -25.90 -13.10 -38.28
CA LEU A 148 -26.88 -14.01 -38.84
C LEU A 148 -27.61 -13.28 -39.98
N ARG A 149 -26.95 -13.20 -41.13
CA ARG A 149 -27.62 -12.92 -42.40
C ARG A 149 -28.49 -14.16 -42.70
N PRO A 150 -29.80 -14.02 -42.98
CA PRO A 150 -30.64 -15.15 -43.35
C PRO A 150 -30.06 -15.85 -44.60
N PRO A 151 -30.06 -17.19 -44.67
CA PRO A 151 -29.69 -17.88 -45.89
C PRO A 151 -30.72 -17.53 -46.99
N GLU A 152 -30.24 -16.97 -48.10
CA GLU A 152 -31.02 -16.83 -49.34
C GLU A 152 -31.53 -18.20 -49.81
N PRO A 153 -32.76 -18.28 -50.34
CA PRO A 153 -33.34 -19.54 -50.79
C PRO A 153 -32.63 -20.10 -52.05
N PRO A 154 -32.60 -21.43 -52.20
CA PRO A 154 -31.87 -22.09 -53.27
C PRO A 154 -32.56 -21.92 -54.63
N SER A 155 -31.88 -21.27 -55.58
CA SER A 155 -32.20 -21.37 -57.00
C SER A 155 -31.68 -22.71 -57.54
N SER A 156 -32.61 -23.59 -57.87
CA SER A 156 -32.41 -24.81 -58.63
C SER A 156 -31.86 -24.51 -60.03
N ASN A 157 -30.81 -25.24 -60.45
CA ASN A 157 -30.59 -25.68 -61.83
C ASN A 157 -29.45 -26.73 -61.91
N VAL A 158 -29.84 -28.00 -61.79
CA VAL A 158 -29.67 -29.10 -62.76
C VAL A 158 -28.41 -29.09 -63.68
N THR A 159 -27.49 -30.01 -63.35
CA THR A 159 -26.85 -31.05 -64.21
C THR A 159 -25.76 -30.71 -65.25
N SER A 160 -24.55 -31.27 -65.03
CA SER A 160 -23.75 -32.14 -65.94
C SER A 160 -22.28 -32.18 -65.45
N SER A 161 -21.80 -33.28 -64.85
CA SER A 161 -21.13 -34.47 -65.42
C SER A 161 -19.65 -34.31 -65.80
N SER A 162 -18.87 -35.35 -65.44
CA SER A 162 -17.49 -35.71 -65.88
C SER A 162 -16.35 -34.99 -65.14
N SER A 163 -15.57 -35.65 -64.26
CA SER A 163 -14.55 -36.69 -64.44
C SER A 163 -13.13 -36.11 -64.39
N SER A 164 -12.27 -36.62 -63.51
CA SER A 164 -10.82 -36.89 -63.65
C SER A 164 -9.99 -36.59 -62.40
N THR A 165 -9.62 -37.69 -61.72
CA THR A 165 -8.27 -38.09 -61.32
C THR A 165 -7.14 -37.05 -61.28
N SER A 166 -6.53 -36.85 -60.11
CA SER A 166 -5.08 -36.77 -59.83
C SER A 166 -4.89 -36.48 -58.33
N LYS A 167 -4.46 -37.43 -57.47
CA LYS A 167 -3.08 -37.86 -57.15
C LYS A 167 -2.02 -36.74 -57.12
N ASN A 168 -1.61 -36.34 -55.91
CA ASN A 168 -0.23 -35.99 -55.51
C ASN A 168 -0.17 -35.91 -53.96
N ILE A 169 0.49 -36.83 -53.24
CA ILE A 169 1.90 -36.82 -52.79
C ILE A 169 2.19 -35.58 -51.94
N GLU A 170 2.09 -35.68 -50.60
CA GLU A 170 3.17 -35.99 -49.63
C GLU A 170 4.33 -34.98 -49.62
N VAL A 171 4.48 -34.18 -48.54
CA VAL A 171 5.74 -33.74 -47.87
C VAL A 171 5.31 -33.18 -46.48
N LYS A 172 5.49 -33.88 -45.34
CA LYS A 172 6.65 -33.84 -44.39
C LYS A 172 7.11 -32.39 -44.07
N LYS A 173 7.48 -31.91 -42.89
CA LYS A 173 7.90 -32.45 -41.59
C LYS A 173 8.37 -31.20 -40.79
N LYS A 174 8.19 -31.20 -39.45
CA LYS A 174 9.13 -30.67 -38.41
C LYS A 174 9.53 -29.17 -38.48
N GLU A 175 9.66 -28.43 -37.38
CA GLU A 175 10.07 -28.72 -35.99
C GLU A 175 9.26 -27.87 -34.99
#